data_AF-C4L8S1-F1
#
_entry.id   AF-C4L8S1-F1
#
_cell.length_a   1.000
_cell.length_b   1.000
_cell.length_c   1.000
_cell.angle_alpha   90.00
_cell.angle_beta   90.00
_cell.angle_gamma   90.00
#
_symmetry.space_group_name_H-M   'P 1'
#
loop_
_entity.id
_entity.type
_entity.pdbx_description
1 polymer ?
#
loop_
_entity_poly.entity_id
_entity_poly.type
_entity_poly.pdbx_seq_one_letter_code
_entity_poly.pdbx_strand_id
1 'polypeptide(L)'
;MTFWLRHITRERSAWLLLGLSAVFLEVCALLFQHGLGLRPCLMCIYERLAVIGLFGSALIALIDPAKSLWRWGGLILWGLSIYRGLQLSLRHVDYLLHPSPFNSCAFFPDFPAWLPLDIWFPWWFKPLAECSERQWNLWGWELPQWLVLIFSVYLIVWIVIVAANLLTHKYLAE
;
A
#
# COMPACT_ATOMS: atom_id res chain seq x y z
N MET A 1 3.41 -28.25 2.14
CA MET A 1 2.98 -26.89 1.74
C MET A 1 4.01 -25.80 2.09
N THR A 2 4.46 -25.72 3.35
CA THR A 2 5.40 -24.70 3.85
C THR A 2 6.77 -24.67 3.14
N PHE A 3 7.32 -25.84 2.76
CA PHE A 3 8.58 -25.92 2.02
C PHE A 3 8.52 -25.23 0.65
N TRP A 4 7.39 -25.35 -0.06
CA TRP A 4 7.18 -24.76 -1.38
C TRP A 4 7.05 -23.23 -1.32
N LEU A 5 6.35 -22.72 -0.30
CA LEU A 5 6.24 -21.28 0.00
C LEU A 5 7.60 -20.63 0.30
N ARG A 6 8.50 -21.35 0.99
CA ARG A 6 9.86 -20.87 1.26
C ARG A 6 10.71 -20.80 -0.01
N HIS A 7 10.55 -21.77 -0.92
CA HIS A 7 11.23 -21.73 -2.20
C HIS A 7 10.81 -20.49 -2.99
N ILE A 8 9.51 -20.19 -3.03
CA ILE A 8 8.97 -18.98 -3.67
C ILE A 8 9.54 -17.70 -3.05
N THR A 9 9.62 -17.62 -1.71
CA THR A 9 10.13 -16.41 -1.04
C THR A 9 11.63 -16.18 -1.28
N ARG A 10 12.40 -17.25 -1.57
CA ARG A 10 13.81 -17.16 -1.97
C ARG A 10 14.00 -16.80 -3.43
N GLU A 11 13.01 -17.04 -4.26
CA GLU A 11 13.06 -16.67 -5.66
C GLU A 11 12.80 -15.17 -5.85
N ARG A 12 13.52 -14.57 -6.80
CA ARG A 12 13.30 -13.18 -7.22
C ARG A 12 11.93 -12.98 -7.86
N SER A 13 11.35 -14.05 -8.42
CA SER A 13 10.06 -14.05 -9.10
C SER A 13 8.92 -13.56 -8.20
N ALA A 14 8.87 -14.00 -6.94
CA ALA A 14 7.83 -13.61 -5.99
C ALA A 14 7.87 -12.11 -5.65
N TRP A 15 9.08 -11.57 -5.44
CA TRP A 15 9.28 -10.15 -5.14
C TRP A 15 9.05 -9.28 -6.37
N LEU A 16 9.39 -9.77 -7.57
CA LEU A 16 9.02 -9.11 -8.83
C LEU A 16 7.51 -9.04 -9.01
N LEU A 17 6.77 -10.12 -8.72
CA LEU A 17 5.31 -10.12 -8.79
C LEU A 17 4.69 -9.10 -7.83
N LEU A 18 5.23 -8.99 -6.61
CA LEU A 18 4.79 -7.97 -5.64
C LEU A 18 5.07 -6.54 -6.13
N GLY A 19 6.26 -6.30 -6.69
CA GLY A 19 6.61 -5.00 -7.27
C GLY A 19 5.74 -4.65 -8.47
N LEU A 20 5.52 -5.61 -9.37
CA LEU A 20 4.66 -5.46 -10.54
C LEU A 20 3.23 -5.15 -10.15
N SER A 21 2.68 -5.83 -9.14
CA SER A 21 1.32 -5.58 -8.67
C SER A 21 1.18 -4.21 -8.00
N ALA A 22 2.20 -3.72 -7.28
CA ALA A 22 2.22 -2.37 -6.75
C ALA A 22 2.26 -1.31 -7.87
N VAL A 23 3.12 -1.49 -8.88
CA VAL A 23 3.18 -0.60 -10.05
C VAL A 23 1.86 -0.60 -10.81
N PHE A 24 1.23 -1.77 -10.98
CA PHE A 24 -0.08 -1.88 -11.62
C PHE A 24 -1.15 -1.06 -10.89
N LEU A 25 -1.18 -1.09 -9.56
CA LEU A 25 -2.11 -0.30 -8.76
C LEU A 25 -1.88 1.21 -8.91
N GLU A 26 -0.63 1.66 -8.91
CA GLU A 26 -0.28 3.08 -9.15
C GLU A 26 -0.68 3.53 -10.56
N VAL A 27 -0.41 2.71 -11.58
CA VAL A 27 -0.81 3.00 -12.97
C VAL A 27 -2.33 3.10 -13.07
N CYS A 28 -3.07 2.17 -12.47
CA CYS A 28 -4.54 2.24 -12.41
C CYS A 28 -5.02 3.53 -11.72
N ALA A 29 -4.38 3.92 -10.61
CA ALA A 29 -4.72 5.16 -9.89
C ALA A 29 -4.44 6.41 -10.74
N LEU A 30 -3.34 6.44 -11.49
CA LEU A 30 -2.99 7.53 -12.41
C LEU A 30 -3.94 7.60 -13.61
N LEU A 31 -4.37 6.44 -14.13
CA LEU A 31 -5.38 6.34 -15.18
C LEU A 31 -6.74 6.87 -14.71
N PHE A 32 -7.12 6.61 -13.46
CA PHE A 32 -8.34 7.20 -12.88
C PHE A 32 -8.21 8.71 -12.73
N GLN A 33 -7.05 9.21 -12.30
CA GLN A 33 -6.82 10.65 -12.17
C GLN A 33 -6.83 11.38 -13.52
N HIS A 34 -6.07 10.91 -14.51
CA HIS A 34 -5.90 11.60 -15.79
C HIS A 34 -6.92 11.19 -16.85
N GLY A 35 -7.37 9.94 -16.83
CA GLY A 35 -8.33 9.40 -17.80
C GLY A 35 -9.77 9.73 -17.46
N LEU A 36 -10.17 9.63 -16.19
CA LEU A 36 -11.53 9.95 -15.73
C LEU A 36 -11.64 11.37 -15.12
N GLY A 37 -10.53 12.08 -14.97
CA GLY A 37 -10.51 13.44 -14.41
C GLY A 37 -10.82 13.51 -12.91
N LEU A 38 -10.62 12.41 -12.17
CA LEU A 38 -10.86 12.32 -10.73
C LEU A 38 -9.83 13.16 -9.97
N ARG A 39 -10.30 14.02 -9.05
CA ARG A 39 -9.43 14.92 -8.28
C ARG A 39 -8.91 14.22 -7.03
N PRO A 40 -7.59 14.09 -6.83
CA PRO A 40 -7.05 13.39 -5.67
C PRO A 40 -7.40 14.11 -4.37
N CYS A 41 -7.78 13.33 -3.37
CA CYS A 41 -8.00 13.75 -2.01
C CYS A 41 -6.74 13.58 -1.15
N LEU A 42 -6.68 14.19 0.03
CA LEU A 42 -5.50 14.06 0.91
C LEU A 42 -5.26 12.61 1.38
N MET A 43 -6.31 11.89 1.78
CA MET A 43 -6.16 10.48 2.19
C MET A 43 -5.72 9.59 1.02
N CYS A 44 -6.20 9.86 -0.19
CA CYS A 44 -5.82 9.19 -1.43
C CYS A 44 -4.30 9.30 -1.68
N ILE A 45 -3.72 10.47 -1.42
CA ILE A 45 -2.27 10.71 -1.53
C ILE A 45 -1.49 9.86 -0.52
N TYR A 46 -1.95 9.80 0.73
CA TYR A 46 -1.32 8.96 1.75
C TYR A 46 -1.43 7.46 1.42
N GLU A 47 -2.53 7.02 0.83
CA GLU A 47 -2.70 5.64 0.35
C GLU A 47 -1.72 5.31 -0.78
N ARG A 48 -1.50 6.22 -1.74
CA ARG A 48 -0.47 6.06 -2.78
C ARG A 48 0.94 5.96 -2.18
N LEU A 49 1.26 6.78 -1.18
CA LEU A 49 2.55 6.65 -0.48
C LEU A 49 2.72 5.27 0.18
N ALA A 50 1.63 4.67 0.68
CA ALA A 50 1.68 3.31 1.18
C ALA A 50 1.96 2.27 0.08
N VAL A 51 1.38 2.43 -1.12
CA VAL A 51 1.65 1.57 -2.29
C VAL A 51 3.08 1.78 -2.83
N ILE A 52 3.60 3.00 -2.83
CA ILE A 52 5.01 3.28 -3.15
C ILE A 52 5.94 2.63 -2.12
N GLY A 53 5.57 2.65 -0.83
CA GLY A 53 6.28 1.91 0.21
C GLY A 53 6.29 0.40 -0.04
N LEU A 54 5.16 -0.15 -0.50
CA LEU A 54 5.05 -1.54 -0.92
C LEU A 54 6.00 -1.85 -2.09
N PHE A 55 6.05 -0.99 -3.10
CA PHE A 55 6.99 -1.12 -4.21
C PHE A 55 8.46 -1.04 -3.73
N GLY A 56 8.78 -0.12 -2.83
CA GLY A 56 10.09 -0.03 -2.20
C GLY A 56 10.47 -1.30 -1.43
N SER A 57 9.51 -1.95 -0.75
CA SER A 57 9.73 -3.21 -0.06
C SER A 57 10.11 -4.34 -1.02
N ALA A 58 9.47 -4.39 -2.19
CA ALA A 58 9.78 -5.35 -3.24
C ALA A 58 11.19 -5.11 -3.82
N LEU A 59 11.58 -3.85 -4.05
CA LEU A 59 12.92 -3.51 -4.54
C LEU A 59 14.02 -3.91 -3.55
N ILE A 60 13.84 -3.61 -2.26
CA ILE A 60 14.82 -3.97 -1.20
C ILE A 60 15.01 -5.48 -1.15
N ALA A 61 13.92 -6.26 -1.20
CA ALA A 61 14.00 -7.70 -1.18
C ALA A 61 14.58 -8.31 -2.47
N LEU A 62 14.45 -7.62 -3.61
CA LEU A 62 14.92 -8.07 -4.91
C LEU A 62 16.45 -8.05 -5.03
N ILE A 63 17.13 -7.14 -4.32
CA ILE A 63 18.60 -6.98 -4.36
C ILE A 63 19.29 -8.32 -4.08
N ASP A 64 18.95 -8.96 -2.95
CA ASP A 64 19.51 -10.25 -2.57
C ASP A 64 18.55 -11.05 -1.68
N PRO A 65 17.62 -11.81 -2.27
CA PRO A 65 16.64 -12.59 -1.49
C PRO A 65 17.27 -13.79 -0.76
N ALA A 66 18.53 -14.14 -1.07
CA ALA A 66 19.23 -15.24 -0.40
C ALA A 66 19.74 -14.83 0.99
N LYS A 67 20.09 -13.55 1.17
CA LYS A 67 20.53 -13.00 2.45
C LYS A 67 19.34 -12.70 3.36
N SER A 68 19.42 -13.20 4.59
CA SER A 68 18.36 -13.02 5.60
C SER A 68 18.03 -11.55 5.87
N LEU A 69 19.05 -10.67 5.90
CA LEU A 69 18.91 -9.23 6.17
C LEU A 69 17.98 -8.52 5.17
N TRP A 70 18.24 -8.65 3.86
CA TRP A 70 17.45 -7.98 2.81
C TRP A 70 16.03 -8.52 2.74
N ARG A 71 15.86 -9.83 2.92
CA ARG A 71 14.55 -10.47 2.94
C ARG A 71 13.70 -10.02 4.12
N TRP A 72 14.26 -10.02 5.34
CA TRP A 72 13.54 -9.53 6.52
C TRP A 72 13.31 -8.02 6.47
N GLY A 73 14.26 -7.24 5.94
CA GLY A 73 14.09 -5.80 5.71
C GLY A 73 12.91 -5.51 4.77
N GLY A 74 12.82 -6.23 3.65
CA GLY A 74 11.67 -6.15 2.73
C GLY A 74 10.36 -6.57 3.39
N LEU A 75 10.33 -7.68 4.15
CA LEU A 75 9.14 -8.11 4.88
C LEU A 75 8.68 -7.08 5.92
N ILE A 76 9.61 -6.48 6.68
CA ILE A 76 9.27 -5.46 7.67
C ILE A 76 8.68 -4.23 6.98
N LEU A 77 9.32 -3.75 5.91
CA LEU A 77 8.83 -2.59 5.18
C LEU A 77 7.46 -2.87 4.55
N TRP A 78 7.26 -4.05 3.95
CA TRP A 78 5.98 -4.50 3.41
C TRP A 78 4.89 -4.46 4.50
N GLY A 79 5.14 -5.05 5.66
CA GLY A 79 4.18 -5.07 6.77
C GLY A 79 3.81 -3.67 7.27
N LEU A 80 4.80 -2.79 7.43
CA LEU A 80 4.58 -1.40 7.85
C LEU A 80 3.73 -0.62 6.82
N SER A 81 4.04 -0.76 5.53
CA SER A 81 3.31 -0.10 4.45
C SER A 81 1.86 -0.56 4.37
N ILE A 82 1.58 -1.86 4.40
CA ILE A 82 0.19 -2.34 4.35
C ILE A 82 -0.56 -1.94 5.61
N TYR A 83 0.04 -2.07 6.79
CA TYR A 83 -0.65 -1.74 8.04
C TYR A 83 -1.10 -0.27 8.05
N ARG A 84 -0.20 0.63 7.63
CA ARG A 84 -0.53 2.06 7.49
C ARG A 84 -1.56 2.30 6.37
N GLY A 85 -1.43 1.64 5.21
CA GLY A 85 -2.39 1.73 4.11
C GLY A 85 -3.80 1.27 4.50
N LEU A 86 -3.91 0.17 5.24
CA LEU A 86 -5.18 -0.33 5.76
C LEU A 86 -5.80 0.64 6.78
N GLN A 87 -4.99 1.19 7.70
CA GLN A 87 -5.47 2.18 8.66
C GLN A 87 -5.95 3.47 7.97
N LEU A 88 -5.27 3.91 6.92
CA LEU A 88 -5.65 5.09 6.14
C LEU A 88 -6.96 4.85 5.38
N SER A 89 -7.06 3.74 4.66
CA SER A 89 -8.27 3.38 3.89
C SER A 89 -9.49 3.16 4.78
N LEU A 90 -9.34 2.57 5.96
CA LEU A 90 -10.45 2.47 6.94
C LEU A 90 -10.92 3.85 7.41
N ARG A 91 -10.00 4.78 7.70
CA ARG A 91 -10.37 6.17 8.04
C ARG A 91 -11.03 6.89 6.87
N HIS A 92 -10.56 6.63 5.65
CA HIS A 92 -11.13 7.21 4.45
C HIS A 92 -12.59 6.75 4.26
N VAL A 93 -12.86 5.46 4.44
CA VAL A 93 -14.24 4.94 4.42
C VAL A 93 -15.11 5.56 5.52
N ASP A 94 -14.56 5.78 6.71
CA ASP A 94 -15.30 6.44 7.80
C ASP A 94 -15.72 7.87 7.43
N TYR A 95 -14.85 8.65 6.77
CA TYR A 95 -15.22 9.97 6.27
C TYR A 95 -16.37 9.95 5.25
N LEU A 96 -16.49 8.90 4.45
CA LEU A 96 -17.55 8.76 3.44
C LEU A 96 -18.90 8.31 4.04
N LEU A 97 -18.86 7.50 5.11
CA LEU A 97 -20.05 6.93 5.75
C LEU A 97 -20.60 7.84 6.85
N HIS A 98 -19.72 8.51 7.59
CA HIS A 98 -20.09 9.39 8.71
C HIS A 98 -19.54 10.81 8.50
N PRO A 99 -20.04 11.54 7.49
CA PRO A 99 -19.62 12.92 7.27
C PRO A 99 -20.04 13.77 8.46
N SER A 100 -19.06 14.28 9.22
CA SER A 100 -19.31 15.22 10.30
C SER A 100 -18.30 16.37 10.21
N PRO A 101 -18.70 17.61 10.55
CA PRO A 101 -17.81 18.77 10.47
C PRO A 101 -16.57 18.63 11.39
N PHE A 102 -16.69 17.83 12.46
CA PHE A 102 -15.60 17.53 13.39
C PHE A 102 -14.68 16.40 12.92
N ASN A 103 -15.10 15.60 11.94
CA ASN A 103 -14.32 14.51 11.35
C ASN A 103 -14.05 14.84 9.87
N SER A 104 -13.44 16.01 9.63
CA SER A 104 -13.05 16.48 8.30
C SER A 104 -11.55 16.30 8.08
N CYS A 105 -11.16 16.13 6.82
CA CYS A 105 -9.75 16.00 6.46
C CYS A 105 -9.10 17.37 6.34
N ALA A 106 -7.81 17.48 6.68
CA ALA A 106 -7.04 18.70 6.42
C ALA A 106 -6.93 18.94 4.90
N PHE A 107 -6.95 20.21 4.49
CA PHE A 107 -6.77 20.58 3.08
C PHE A 107 -5.30 20.51 2.63
N PHE A 108 -4.37 20.68 3.57
CA PHE A 108 -2.94 20.64 3.30
C PHE A 108 -2.31 19.36 3.86
N PRO A 109 -1.37 18.75 3.12
CA PRO A 109 -0.63 17.61 3.62
C PRO A 109 0.37 18.03 4.68
N ASP A 110 0.43 17.26 5.77
CA ASP A 110 1.41 17.44 6.84
C ASP A 110 2.67 16.62 6.53
N PHE A 111 3.40 16.99 5.48
CA PHE A 111 4.68 16.36 5.17
C PHE A 111 5.80 16.90 6.06
N PRO A 112 6.74 16.05 6.52
CA PRO A 112 7.88 16.54 7.27
C PRO A 112 8.76 17.42 6.38
N ALA A 113 9.39 18.44 6.97
CA ALA A 113 10.14 19.47 6.24
C ALA A 113 11.28 18.92 5.34
N TRP A 114 11.76 17.70 5.60
CA TRP A 114 12.80 17.05 4.80
C TRP A 114 12.27 16.31 3.56
N LEU A 115 10.95 16.13 3.42
CA LEU A 115 10.33 15.43 2.29
C LEU A 115 8.99 16.08 1.84
N PRO A 116 9.02 17.32 1.30
CA PRO A 116 7.82 17.98 0.77
C PRO A 116 7.43 17.43 -0.61
N LEU A 117 6.77 16.26 -0.63
CA LEU A 117 6.37 15.57 -1.86
C LEU A 117 5.37 16.35 -2.71
N ASP A 118 4.52 17.14 -2.06
CA ASP A 118 3.53 18.02 -2.69
C ASP A 118 4.18 19.11 -3.55
N ILE A 119 5.33 19.63 -3.12
CA ILE A 119 6.09 20.67 -3.84
C ILE A 119 6.95 20.04 -4.93
N TRP A 120 7.57 18.89 -4.65
CA TRP A 120 8.46 18.22 -5.62
C TRP A 120 7.71 17.62 -6.81
N PHE A 121 6.56 16.99 -6.56
CA PHE A 121 5.76 16.34 -7.61
C PHE A 121 4.28 16.76 -7.50
N PRO A 122 3.96 18.02 -7.82
CA PRO A 122 2.62 18.56 -7.67
C PRO A 122 1.59 17.90 -8.60
N TRP A 123 2.01 17.34 -9.74
CA TRP A 123 1.09 16.60 -10.61
C TRP A 123 0.59 15.29 -9.96
N TRP A 124 1.35 14.75 -9.01
CA TRP A 124 1.11 13.45 -8.40
C TRP A 124 0.53 13.57 -6.98
N PHE A 125 1.03 14.51 -6.17
CA PHE A 125 0.75 14.58 -4.73
C PHE A 125 0.05 15.86 -4.27
N LYS A 126 -0.51 16.66 -5.19
CA LYS A 126 -1.29 17.85 -4.80
C LYS A 126 -2.75 17.48 -4.54
N PRO A 127 -3.30 17.71 -3.33
CA PRO A 127 -4.72 17.50 -3.06
C PRO A 127 -5.56 18.57 -3.76
N LEU A 128 -6.67 18.15 -4.38
CA LEU A 128 -7.54 19.01 -5.18
C LEU A 128 -9.03 18.90 -4.80
N ALA A 129 -9.38 18.03 -3.85
CA ALA A 129 -10.75 17.77 -3.42
C ALA A 129 -10.83 17.37 -1.94
N GLU A 130 -12.03 17.49 -1.37
CA GLU A 130 -12.35 17.04 -0.01
C GLU A 130 -12.51 15.51 0.06
N CYS A 131 -12.16 14.90 1.20
CA CYS A 131 -12.20 13.43 1.35
C CYS A 131 -13.63 12.88 1.55
N SER A 132 -14.62 13.73 1.83
CA SER A 132 -16.03 13.34 1.99
C SER A 132 -16.78 13.28 0.65
N GLU A 133 -16.17 13.73 -0.45
CA GLU A 133 -16.79 13.71 -1.77
C GLU A 133 -16.71 12.31 -2.41
N ARG A 134 -17.86 11.78 -2.83
CA ARG A 134 -17.95 10.52 -3.57
C ARG A 134 -17.71 10.79 -5.05
N GLN A 135 -16.54 10.42 -5.54
CA GLN A 135 -16.13 10.72 -6.91
C GLN A 135 -16.31 9.53 -7.88
N TRP A 136 -16.28 8.29 -7.36
CA TRP A 136 -16.34 7.09 -8.18
C TRP A 136 -16.94 5.91 -7.42
N ASN A 137 -17.87 5.22 -8.08
CA ASN A 137 -18.52 4.03 -7.58
C ASN A 137 -18.48 2.92 -8.64
N LEU A 138 -18.09 1.71 -8.21
CA LEU A 138 -18.16 0.49 -9.01
C LEU A 138 -18.86 -0.60 -8.22
N TRP A 139 -19.91 -1.18 -8.82
CA TRP A 139 -20.73 -2.23 -8.22
C TRP A 139 -21.33 -1.86 -6.85
N GLY A 140 -21.62 -0.58 -6.64
CA GLY A 140 -22.17 -0.06 -5.40
C GLY A 140 -21.11 0.24 -4.33
N TRP A 141 -19.83 0.00 -4.62
CA TRP A 141 -18.71 0.27 -3.71
C TRP A 141 -17.91 1.47 -4.18
N GLU A 142 -17.56 2.32 -3.24
CA GLU A 142 -16.73 3.50 -3.48
C GLU A 142 -15.25 3.10 -3.55
N LEU A 143 -14.43 3.90 -4.24
CA LEU A 143 -12.99 3.65 -4.43
C LEU A 143 -12.23 3.32 -3.12
N PRO A 144 -12.46 4.02 -1.98
CA PRO A 144 -11.78 3.71 -0.72
C PRO A 144 -12.12 2.33 -0.16
N GLN A 145 -13.33 1.82 -0.40
CA GLN A 145 -13.76 0.49 0.07
C GLN A 145 -13.01 -0.62 -0.69
N TRP A 146 -12.80 -0.43 -1.99
CA TRP A 146 -11.95 -1.33 -2.79
C TRP A 146 -10.50 -1.35 -2.29
N LEU A 147 -9.97 -0.20 -1.88
CA LEU A 147 -8.63 -0.12 -1.30
C LEU A 147 -8.51 -0.86 0.04
N VAL A 148 -9.52 -0.76 0.92
CA VAL A 148 -9.57 -1.57 2.16
C VAL A 148 -9.46 -3.06 1.84
N LEU A 149 -10.21 -3.53 0.84
CA LEU A 149 -10.17 -4.94 0.41
C LEU A 149 -8.78 -5.32 -0.12
N ILE A 150 -8.19 -4.51 -0.99
CA ILE A 150 -6.86 -4.77 -1.56
C ILE A 150 -5.79 -4.82 -0.47
N PHE A 151 -5.74 -3.82 0.42
CA PHE A 151 -4.79 -3.81 1.54
C PHE A 151 -5.00 -4.99 2.50
N SER A 152 -6.26 -5.39 2.75
CA SER A 152 -6.56 -6.57 3.57
C SER A 152 -6.02 -7.86 2.94
N VAL A 153 -6.18 -8.04 1.63
CA VAL A 153 -5.61 -9.21 0.92
C VAL A 153 -4.09 -9.21 1.02
N TYR A 154 -3.43 -8.07 0.80
CA TYR A 154 -1.98 -7.97 0.96
C TYR A 154 -1.52 -8.28 2.39
N LEU A 155 -2.27 -7.86 3.40
CA LEU A 155 -1.97 -8.16 4.81
C LEU A 155 -2.05 -9.66 5.08
N ILE A 156 -3.08 -10.34 4.59
CA ILE A 156 -3.25 -11.79 4.76
C ILE A 156 -2.08 -12.53 4.09
N VAL A 157 -1.74 -12.16 2.85
CA VAL A 157 -0.60 -12.75 2.13
C VAL A 157 0.70 -12.55 2.92
N TRP A 158 0.92 -11.34 3.45
CA TRP A 158 2.08 -11.04 4.28
C TRP A 158 2.14 -11.92 5.54
N ILE A 159 1.03 -12.06 6.28
CA ILE A 159 0.95 -12.91 7.47
C ILE A 159 1.30 -14.37 7.13
N VAL A 160 0.76 -14.90 6.03
CA VAL A 160 1.03 -16.27 5.58
C VAL A 160 2.51 -16.47 5.26
N ILE A 161 3.14 -15.51 4.56
CA ILE A 161 4.57 -15.57 4.20
C ILE A 161 5.45 -15.47 5.45
N VAL A 162 5.15 -14.57 6.38
CA VAL A 162 5.91 -14.42 7.63
C VAL A 162 5.78 -15.68 8.49
N ALA A 163 4.57 -16.21 8.66
CA ALA A 163 4.34 -17.45 9.40
C ALA A 163 5.10 -18.63 8.78
N ALA A 164 5.06 -18.79 7.45
CA ALA A 164 5.81 -19.84 6.76
C ALA A 164 7.33 -19.71 6.97
N ASN A 165 7.86 -18.49 6.97
CA ASN A 165 9.28 -18.25 7.21
C ASN A 165 9.70 -18.52 8.66
N LEU A 166 8.87 -18.18 9.65
CA LEU A 166 9.15 -18.44 11.07
C LEU A 166 9.08 -19.92 11.42
N LEU A 167 8.05 -20.63 10.94
CA LEU A 167 7.87 -22.07 11.21
C LEU A 167 9.03 -22.89 10.64
N THR A 168 9.52 -22.54 9.45
CA THR A 168 10.65 -23.26 8.83
C THR A 168 11.98 -22.96 9.51
N HIS A 169 12.15 -21.77 10.13
CA HIS A 169 13.36 -21.47 10.90
C HIS A 169 13.45 -22.33 12.15
N LYS A 170 12.33 -22.61 12.83
CA LYS A 170 12.31 -23.50 13.99
C LYS A 170 12.69 -24.93 13.62
N TYR A 171 12.13 -25.47 12.55
CA TYR A 171 12.36 -26.86 12.12
C TYR A 171 13.80 -27.17 11.65
N LEU A 172 14.63 -26.15 11.39
CA LEU A 172 16.04 -26.32 11.00
C LEU A 172 17.01 -26.03 12.15
N ALA A 173 16.51 -25.47 13.25
CA ALA A 173 17.28 -25.23 14.47
C ALA A 173 17.12 -26.38 15.49
N GLU A 174 16.21 -27.31 15.22
CA GLU A 174 15.99 -28.59 15.89
C GLU A 174 16.69 -29.70 15.10
#